data_AF-A0A661VJH2-F1
#
_entry.id   AF-A0A661VJH2-F1
#
_cell.length_a   1.000
_cell.length_b   1.000
_cell.length_c   1.000
_cell.angle_alpha   90.00
_cell.angle_beta   90.00
_cell.angle_gamma   90.00
#
_symmetry.space_group_name_H-M   'P 1'
#
loop_
_entity.id
_entity.type
_entity.pdbx_description
1 polymer ?
#
loop_
_entity_poly.entity_id
_entity_poly.type
_entity_poly.pdbx_seq_one_letter_code
_entity_poly.pdbx_strand_id
1 'polypeptide(L)' 'GAVHNTSSQALTSATLPYVKRLEDKGWRQAVAEDAHLANGVNMVEGKITYQRIAEAHGLEYTELKL' A
#
# COMPACT_ATOMS: atom_id res chain seq x y z
N GLY A 1 -2.82 4.21 -30.38
CA GLY A 1 -3.42 3.41 -29.30
C GLY A 1 -2.59 2.16 -28.97
N ALA A 2 -1.46 2.35 -28.29
CA ALA A 2 -0.63 1.27 -27.72
C ALA A 2 -0.33 1.51 -26.22
N VAL A 3 -0.93 2.56 -25.64
CA VAL A 3 -0.58 3.10 -24.33
C VAL A 3 -0.93 2.15 -23.18
N HIS A 4 -1.99 1.34 -23.30
CA HIS A 4 -2.39 0.38 -22.26
C HIS A 4 -1.33 -0.70 -22.02
N ASN A 5 -0.67 -1.18 -23.08
CA ASN A 5 0.39 -2.17 -22.95
C ASN A 5 1.64 -1.57 -22.32
N THR A 6 2.05 -0.38 -22.77
CA THR A 6 3.23 0.30 -22.23
C THR A 6 3.01 0.74 -20.78
N SER A 7 1.84 1.28 -20.43
CA SER A 7 1.53 1.70 -19.05
C SER A 7 1.41 0.50 -18.10
N SER A 8 0.81 -0.61 -18.55
CA SER A 8 0.73 -1.82 -17.72
C SER A 8 2.10 -2.43 -17.46
N GLN A 9 2.96 -2.49 -18.47
CA GLN A 9 4.35 -2.98 -18.29
C GLN A 9 5.16 -2.06 -17.37
N ALA A 10 5.03 -0.74 -17.54
CA ALA A 10 5.71 0.23 -16.68
C ALA A 10 5.23 0.13 -15.22
N LEU A 11 3.91 0.07 -15.00
CA LEU A 11 3.33 -0.08 -13.67
C LEU A 11 3.76 -1.40 -13.03
N THR A 12 3.66 -2.52 -13.77
CA THR A 12 4.05 -3.84 -13.26
C THR A 12 5.53 -3.86 -12.87
N SER A 13 6.40 -3.28 -13.71
CA SER A 13 7.84 -3.23 -13.41
C SER A 13 8.13 -2.42 -12.13
N ALA A 14 7.38 -1.35 -11.89
CA ALA A 14 7.49 -0.53 -10.69
C ALA A 14 6.90 -1.21 -9.43
N THR A 15 5.84 -2.01 -9.56
CA THR A 15 5.15 -2.64 -8.43
C THR A 15 5.67 -4.02 -8.07
N LEU A 16 6.27 -4.75 -9.02
CA LEU A 16 6.75 -6.13 -8.83
C LEU A 16 7.70 -6.31 -7.63
N PRO A 17 8.65 -5.39 -7.33
CA PRO A 17 9.50 -5.52 -6.15
C PRO A 17 8.71 -5.53 -4.83
N TYR A 18 7.63 -4.76 -4.73
CA TYR A 18 6.79 -4.73 -3.53
C TYR A 18 5.97 -6.01 -3.39
N VAL A 19 5.46 -6.54 -4.50
CA VAL A 19 4.73 -7.82 -4.52
C VAL A 19 5.60 -8.96 -4.00
N LYS A 20 6.87 -9.04 -4.44
CA LYS A 20 7.82 -10.05 -3.95
C LYS A 20 8.09 -9.93 -2.45
N ARG A 21 8.28 -8.70 -1.93
CA ARG A 21 8.47 -8.48 -0.48
C ARG A 21 7.26 -8.95 0.34
N LEU A 22 6.06 -8.70 -0.17
CA LEU A 22 4.81 -9.16 0.46
C LEU A 22 4.68 -10.68 0.44
N GLU A 23 5.09 -11.34 -0.65
CA GLU A 23 5.15 -12.80 -0.76
C GLU A 23 6.13 -13.39 0.26
N ASP A 24 7.36 -12.89 0.29
CA ASP A 24 8.45 -13.46 1.08
C ASP A 24 8.23 -13.33 2.60
N LYS A 25 7.65 -12.20 3.05
CA LYS A 25 7.61 -11.82 4.47
C LYS A 25 6.19 -11.69 5.04
N GLY A 26 5.18 -11.72 4.18
CA GLY A 26 3.83 -11.29 4.55
C GLY A 26 3.74 -9.76 4.73
N TRP A 27 2.51 -9.26 4.75
CA TRP A 27 2.27 -7.81 4.76
C TRP A 27 2.80 -7.11 6.00
N ARG A 28 2.64 -7.70 7.19
CA ARG A 28 2.97 -7.03 8.45
C ARG A 28 4.47 -6.74 8.58
N GLN A 29 5.31 -7.74 8.29
CA GLN A 29 6.75 -7.58 8.32
C GLN A 29 7.27 -6.75 7.13
N ALA A 30 6.74 -6.96 5.93
CA ALA A 30 7.14 -6.17 4.76
C ALA A 30 6.86 -4.67 4.96
N VAL A 31 5.73 -4.33 5.58
CA VAL A 31 5.34 -2.96 5.89
C VAL A 31 6.19 -2.37 7.02
N ALA A 32 6.56 -3.16 8.04
CA ALA A 32 7.43 -2.72 9.14
C ALA A 32 8.85 -2.37 8.68
N GLU A 33 9.34 -3.07 7.65
CA GLU A 33 10.70 -2.90 7.13
C GLU A 33 10.79 -1.86 5.99
N ASP A 34 9.67 -1.45 5.40
CA ASP A 34 9.62 -0.54 4.26
C ASP A 34 8.65 0.63 4.51
N ALA A 35 9.22 1.78 4.87
CA ALA A 35 8.45 3.00 5.13
C ALA A 35 7.65 3.48 3.90
N HIS A 36 8.12 3.21 2.68
CA HIS A 36 7.34 3.56 1.47
C HIS A 36 6.10 2.68 1.37
N LEU A 37 6.21 1.40 1.70
CA LEU A 37 5.09 0.48 1.73
C LEU A 37 4.11 0.85 2.86
N ALA A 38 4.61 1.20 4.04
CA ALA A 38 3.80 1.69 5.17
C ALA A 38 2.97 2.93 4.84
N ASN A 39 3.56 3.89 4.15
CA ASN A 39 2.85 5.08 3.70
C ASN A 39 1.72 4.78 2.69
N GLY A 40 1.75 3.61 2.04
CA GLY A 40 0.70 3.15 1.14
C GLY A 40 -0.44 2.38 1.81
N VAL A 41 -0.37 2.12 3.12
CA VAL A 41 -1.39 1.34 3.83
C VAL A 41 -2.56 2.23 4.24
N ASN A 42 -3.72 1.98 3.65
CA ASN A 42 -4.94 2.76 3.93
C ASN A 42 -5.85 2.15 5.01
N MET A 43 -5.82 0.82 5.16
CA MET A 43 -6.67 0.10 6.09
C MET A 43 -6.03 -1.20 6.57
N VAL A 44 -6.19 -1.50 7.85
CA VAL A 44 -5.79 -2.78 8.48
C VAL A 44 -6.89 -3.21 9.44
N GLU A 45 -7.35 -4.45 9.33
CA GLU A 45 -8.34 -5.04 10.26
C GLU A 45 -9.60 -4.18 10.48
N GLY A 46 -10.09 -3.54 9.41
CA GLY A 46 -11.26 -2.67 9.46
C GLY A 46 -11.02 -1.25 9.98
N LYS A 47 -9.77 -0.89 10.30
CA LYS A 47 -9.39 0.45 10.78
C LYS A 47 -8.67 1.23 9.70
N ILE A 48 -8.99 2.52 9.57
CA ILE A 48 -8.37 3.40 8.58
C ILE A 48 -7.05 3.92 9.14
N THR A 49 -5.97 3.64 8.41
CA THR A 49 -4.59 3.98 8.81
C THR A 49 -4.01 5.14 8.02
N TYR A 50 -4.79 5.72 7.12
CA TYR A 50 -4.40 6.90 6.36
C TYR A 50 -5.29 8.09 6.69
N GLN A 51 -4.71 9.08 7.36
CA GLN A 51 -5.43 10.21 7.96
C GLN A 51 -6.31 10.96 6.95
N ARG A 52 -5.82 11.21 5.74
CA ARG A 52 -6.60 11.99 4.74
C ARG A 52 -7.86 11.25 4.28
N ILE A 53 -7.87 9.92 4.28
CA ILE A 53 -9.07 9.14 3.95
C ILE A 53 -10.06 9.24 5.10
N ALA A 54 -9.60 9.14 6.35
CA ALA A 54 -10.45 9.31 7.53
C ALA A 54 -11.12 10.70 7.53
N GLU A 55 -10.35 11.76 7.29
CA GLU A 55 -10.85 13.14 7.22
C GLU A 55 -11.84 13.35 6.08
N ALA A 56 -11.54 12.86 4.88
CA ALA A 56 -12.41 13.03 3.71
C ALA A 56 -13.78 12.34 3.86
N HIS A 57 -13.84 11.27 4.65
CA HIS A 57 -15.06 10.49 4.86
C HIS A 57 -15.69 10.65 6.25
N GLY A 58 -15.11 11.49 7.12
CA GLY A 58 -15.59 11.67 8.50
C GLY A 58 -15.50 10.41 9.36
N LEU A 59 -14.52 9.55 9.08
CA LEU A 59 -14.31 8.26 9.76
C LEU A 59 -13.19 8.36 10.80
N GLU A 60 -13.12 7.37 11.68
CA GLU A 60 -12.07 7.30 12.70
C GLU A 60 -10.71 6.94 12.08
N TYR A 61 -9.70 7.77 12.35
CA TYR A 61 -8.30 7.45 12.05
C TYR A 61 -7.69 6.62 13.19
N THR A 62 -7.06 5.51 12.84
CA THR A 62 -6.23 4.73 13.74
C THR A 62 -4.81 4.69 13.22
N GLU A 63 -3.84 5.07 14.05
CA GLU A 63 -2.42 4.93 13.70
C GLU A 63 -2.07 3.49 13.34
N LEU A 64 -1.32 3.31 12.24
CA LEU A 64 -0.81 2.01 11.83
C LEU A 64 0.16 1.48 12.89
N LYS A 65 -0.25 0.43 13.61
CA LYS A 65 0.60 -0.28 14.58
C LYS A 65 1.06 -1.60 13.95
N LEU A 66 2.37 -1.73 13.77
CA LEU A 66 3.03 -2.90 13.18
C LEU A 66 3.56 -3.81 14.27
#